data_AF-A0A7Y5QH01-F1
#
_entry.id   AF-A0A7Y5QH01-F1
#
_cell.length_a   1.000
_cell.length_b   1.000
_cell.length_c   1.000
_cell.angle_alpha   90.00
_cell.angle_beta   90.00
_cell.angle_gamma   90.00
#
_symmetry.space_group_name_H-M   'P 1'
#
loop_
_entity.id
_entity.type
_entity.pdbx_description
1 polymer ?
#
loop_
_entity_poly.entity_id
_entity_poly.type
_entity_poly.pdbx_seq_one_letter_code
_entity_poly.pdbx_strand_id
1 'polypeptide(L)'
;MSPSILAISYFFHLVATVLWIGGLVIMVLLVLPTARRVVGEQPTLYAFLNRLRRRFVPIANLSLAALVVTGLIQMSGDPNYDGLMSFNNDWNRFMLMKHIAIVGMFICMVFGQLTIAPALDRALLLLEKGKQEPAALEKLHRDETRLTWINVGLSLLVLLFTALATAL
;
A
#
# COMPACT_ATOMS: atom_id res chain seq x y z
N MET A 1 14.54 2.28 25.55
CA MET A 1 13.17 2.84 25.67
C MET A 1 12.38 2.03 26.70
N SER A 2 11.28 2.55 27.27
CA SER A 2 10.47 1.73 28.18
C SER A 2 9.78 0.58 27.42
N PRO A 3 9.64 -0.63 28.02
CA PRO A 3 8.97 -1.76 27.38
C PRO A 3 7.52 -1.46 26.96
N SER A 4 6.81 -0.62 27.72
CA SER A 4 5.43 -0.23 27.44
C SER A 4 5.30 0.60 26.16
N ILE A 5 6.23 1.54 25.92
CA ILE A 5 6.24 2.35 24.69
C ILE A 5 6.49 1.47 23.48
N LEU A 6 7.44 0.53 23.57
CA LEU A 6 7.73 -0.41 22.49
C LEU A 6 6.53 -1.32 22.20
N ALA A 7 5.90 -1.88 23.24
CA ALA A 7 4.72 -2.73 23.07
C ALA A 7 3.56 -2.01 22.37
N ILE A 8 3.27 -0.75 22.76
CA ILE A 8 2.25 0.07 22.11
C ILE A 8 2.63 0.36 20.65
N SER A 9 3.89 0.69 20.40
CA SER A 9 4.40 0.92 19.05
C SER A 9 4.24 -0.31 18.16
N TYR A 10 4.64 -1.50 18.64
CA TYR A 10 4.46 -2.77 17.92
C TYR A 10 2.99 -3.06 17.63
N PHE A 11 2.10 -2.87 18.60
CA PHE A 11 0.67 -3.08 18.42
C PHE A 11 0.11 -2.25 17.25
N PHE A 12 0.33 -0.94 17.26
CA PHE A 12 -0.18 -0.05 16.21
C PHE A 12 0.50 -0.31 14.85
N HIS A 13 1.80 -0.66 14.85
CA HIS A 13 2.51 -1.02 13.62
C HIS A 13 1.94 -2.28 12.97
N LEU A 14 1.64 -3.31 13.77
CA LEU A 14 1.04 -4.55 13.28
C LEU A 14 -0.38 -4.32 12.77
N VAL A 15 -1.20 -3.54 13.49
CA VAL A 15 -2.54 -3.17 13.02
C VAL A 15 -2.46 -2.43 11.68
N ALA A 16 -1.57 -1.44 11.56
CA ALA A 16 -1.40 -0.69 10.32
C ALA A 16 -0.88 -1.56 9.16
N THR A 17 0.03 -2.50 9.44
CA THR A 17 0.51 -3.51 8.49
C THR A 17 -0.65 -4.36 7.97
N VAL A 18 -1.49 -4.88 8.87
CA VAL A 18 -2.64 -5.72 8.52
C VAL A 18 -3.67 -4.93 7.69
N LEU A 19 -4.02 -3.73 8.11
CA LEU A 19 -5.02 -2.90 7.42
C LEU A 19 -4.55 -2.52 6.01
N TRP A 20 -3.30 -2.10 5.86
CA TRP A 20 -2.81 -1.64 4.56
C TRP A 20 -2.44 -2.78 3.64
N ILE A 21 -1.52 -3.65 4.06
CA ILE A 21 -1.02 -4.76 3.21
C ILE A 21 -2.14 -5.77 2.99
N GLY A 22 -2.85 -6.18 4.06
CA GLY A 22 -3.97 -7.09 3.96
C GLY A 22 -5.09 -6.53 3.09
N GLY A 23 -5.40 -5.23 3.22
CA GLY A 23 -6.38 -4.55 2.37
C GLY A 23 -6.00 -4.57 0.88
N LEU A 24 -4.74 -4.29 0.54
CA LEU A 24 -4.24 -4.37 -0.83
C LEU A 24 -4.33 -5.79 -1.40
N VAL A 25 -3.93 -6.79 -0.62
CA VAL A 25 -3.97 -8.21 -1.00
C VAL A 25 -5.41 -8.67 -1.25
N ILE A 26 -6.33 -8.39 -0.32
CA ILE A 26 -7.75 -8.73 -0.47
C ILE A 26 -8.35 -8.05 -1.71
N MET A 27 -8.00 -6.79 -1.96
CA MET A 27 -8.48 -6.05 -3.13
C MET A 27 -8.13 -6.75 -4.45
N VAL A 28 -6.87 -7.17 -4.63
CA VAL A 28 -6.42 -7.77 -5.90
C VAL A 28 -6.75 -9.25 -6.03
N LEU A 29 -6.72 -10.01 -4.93
CA LEU A 29 -6.94 -11.46 -4.95
C LEU A 29 -8.41 -11.86 -4.87
N LEU A 30 -9.23 -11.12 -4.14
CA LEU A 30 -10.61 -11.51 -3.85
C LEU A 30 -11.60 -10.54 -4.48
N VAL A 31 -11.49 -9.25 -4.17
CA VAL A 31 -12.51 -8.26 -4.56
C VAL A 31 -12.55 -8.08 -6.07
N LEU A 32 -11.41 -7.76 -6.69
CA LEU A 32 -11.33 -7.47 -8.12
C LEU A 32 -11.80 -8.64 -9.01
N PRO A 33 -11.29 -9.88 -8.86
CA PRO A 33 -11.75 -10.99 -9.70
C PRO A 33 -13.21 -11.36 -9.45
N THR A 34 -13.69 -11.29 -8.20
CA THR A 34 -15.09 -11.58 -7.88
C THR A 34 -16.01 -10.53 -8.46
N ALA A 35 -15.68 -9.25 -8.32
CA ALA A 35 -16.47 -8.16 -8.89
C ALA A 35 -16.54 -8.26 -10.42
N ARG A 36 -15.43 -8.58 -11.09
CA ARG A 36 -15.40 -8.82 -12.54
C ARG A 36 -16.28 -9.99 -12.96
N ARG A 37 -16.25 -11.11 -12.23
CA ARG A 37 -17.07 -12.30 -12.53
C ARG A 37 -18.57 -12.05 -12.35
N VAL A 38 -18.97 -11.31 -11.33
CA VAL A 38 -20.39 -11.10 -10.99
C VAL A 38 -21.01 -9.98 -11.81
N VAL A 39 -20.31 -8.85 -11.97
CA VAL A 39 -20.86 -7.65 -12.64
C VAL A 39 -20.56 -7.65 -14.14
N GLY A 40 -19.48 -8.34 -14.57
CA GLY A 40 -18.94 -8.22 -15.92
C GLY A 40 -18.21 -6.89 -16.14
N GLU A 41 -17.64 -6.70 -17.33
CA GLU A 41 -16.89 -5.48 -17.68
C GLU A 41 -17.82 -4.32 -18.07
N GLN A 42 -18.70 -3.96 -17.15
CA GLN A 42 -19.69 -2.89 -17.32
C GLN A 42 -19.25 -1.60 -16.61
N PRO A 43 -19.76 -0.42 -17.01
CA PRO A 43 -19.49 0.85 -16.31
C PRO A 43 -19.77 0.80 -14.80
N THR A 44 -20.76 0.00 -14.38
CA THR A 44 -21.15 -0.21 -12.98
C THR A 44 -20.06 -0.88 -12.15
N LEU A 45 -19.27 -1.80 -12.73
CA LEU A 45 -18.11 -2.40 -12.07
C LEU A 45 -17.09 -1.34 -11.71
N TYR A 46 -16.75 -0.47 -12.66
CA TYR A 46 -15.74 0.57 -12.48
C TYR A 46 -16.17 1.63 -11.46
N ALA A 47 -17.44 2.01 -11.47
CA ALA A 47 -18.02 2.88 -10.44
C ALA A 47 -17.95 2.24 -9.04
N PHE A 48 -18.24 0.95 -8.93
CA PHE A 48 -18.11 0.20 -7.66
C PHE A 48 -16.67 0.18 -7.15
N LEU A 49 -15.70 -0.19 -8.00
CA LEU A 49 -14.28 -0.25 -7.64
C LEU A 49 -13.74 1.13 -7.23
N ASN A 50 -14.14 2.20 -7.92
CA ASN A 50 -13.79 3.57 -7.55
C ASN A 50 -14.32 3.95 -6.16
N ARG A 51 -15.60 3.65 -5.87
CA ARG A 51 -16.18 3.91 -4.54
C ARG A 51 -15.44 3.16 -3.43
N LEU A 52 -15.08 1.90 -3.69
CA LEU A 52 -14.36 1.09 -2.72
C LEU A 52 -12.95 1.63 -2.48
N ARG A 53 -12.24 2.02 -3.54
CA ARG A 53 -10.93 2.70 -3.44
C ARG A 53 -11.02 3.97 -2.60
N ARG A 54 -11.98 4.85 -2.88
CA ARG A 54 -12.16 6.12 -2.12
C ARG A 54 -12.33 5.90 -0.62
N ARG A 55 -12.96 4.78 -0.22
CA ARG A 55 -13.09 4.39 1.19
C ARG A 55 -11.80 3.79 1.76
N PHE A 56 -11.01 3.09 0.94
CA PHE A 56 -9.76 2.49 1.37
C PHE A 56 -8.60 3.51 1.49
N VAL A 57 -8.56 4.53 0.64
CA VAL A 57 -7.52 5.58 0.64
C VAL A 57 -7.27 6.21 2.02
N PRO A 58 -8.28 6.70 2.78
CA PRO A 58 -8.03 7.28 4.10
C PRO A 58 -7.46 6.25 5.09
N ILE A 59 -7.90 4.98 5.02
CA ILE A 59 -7.36 3.89 5.85
C ILE A 59 -5.89 3.64 5.50
N ALA A 60 -5.56 3.60 4.21
CA ALA A 60 -4.19 3.41 3.74
C ALA A 60 -3.28 4.60 4.13
N ASN A 61 -3.76 5.84 4.02
CA ASN A 61 -3.00 7.04 4.41
C ASN A 61 -2.74 7.06 5.92
N LEU A 62 -3.75 6.73 6.73
CA LEU A 62 -3.60 6.62 8.18
C LEU A 62 -2.63 5.49 8.56
N SER A 63 -2.72 4.34 7.89
CA SER A 63 -1.82 3.21 8.12
C SER A 63 -0.38 3.56 7.78
N LEU A 64 -0.14 4.25 6.66
CA LEU A 64 1.19 4.74 6.29
C LEU A 64 1.76 5.67 7.38
N ALA A 65 0.97 6.65 7.84
CA ALA A 65 1.41 7.55 8.90
C ALA A 65 1.76 6.79 10.19
N ALA A 66 0.91 5.84 10.59
CA ALA A 66 1.17 4.99 11.74
C ALA A 66 2.45 4.15 11.56
N LEU A 67 2.67 3.54 10.40
CA LEU A 67 3.85 2.73 10.11
C LEU A 67 5.15 3.53 10.14
N VAL A 68 5.14 4.76 9.61
CA VAL A 68 6.30 5.65 9.67
C VAL A 68 6.63 6.00 11.12
N VAL A 69 5.65 6.49 11.89
CA VAL A 69 5.86 6.90 13.29
C VAL A 69 6.31 5.72 14.15
N THR A 70 5.57 4.62 14.11
CA THR A 70 5.88 3.43 14.91
C THR A 70 7.16 2.73 14.45
N GLY A 71 7.45 2.73 13.15
CA GLY A 71 8.67 2.16 12.58
C GLY A 71 9.92 2.88 13.07
N LEU A 72 9.90 4.22 13.12
CA LEU A 72 11.00 5.01 13.67
C LEU A 72 11.22 4.73 15.16
N ILE A 73 10.13 4.61 15.93
CA ILE A 73 10.18 4.26 17.37
C ILE A 73 10.82 2.88 17.55
N GLN A 74 10.36 1.87 16.81
CA GLN A 74 10.88 0.50 16.91
C GLN A 74 12.36 0.43 16.53
N MET A 75 12.76 1.09 15.43
CA MET A 75 14.14 1.14 14.99
C MET A 75 15.06 1.76 16.05
N SER A 76 14.64 2.88 16.67
CA SER A 76 15.42 3.53 17.72
C SER A 76 15.55 2.74 19.03
N GLY A 77 14.70 1.71 19.21
CA GLY A 77 14.72 0.83 20.37
C GLY A 77 15.47 -0.48 20.16
N ASP A 78 15.92 -0.77 18.94
CA ASP A 78 16.58 -2.03 18.60
C ASP A 78 18.06 -2.02 19.04
N PRO A 79 18.57 -3.08 19.70
CA PRO A 79 19.97 -3.16 20.11
C PRO A 79 20.97 -3.11 18.95
N ASN A 80 20.56 -3.50 17.74
CA ASN A 80 21.41 -3.50 16.54
C ASN A 80 21.44 -2.15 15.82
N TYR A 81 20.69 -1.16 16.32
CA TYR A 81 20.62 0.17 15.73
C TYR A 81 21.85 1.01 16.06
N ASP A 82 22.73 1.15 15.06
CA ASP A 82 23.98 1.92 15.17
C ASP A 82 23.88 3.36 14.62
N GLY A 83 22.66 3.89 14.47
CA GLY A 83 22.42 5.24 13.92
C GLY A 83 22.08 5.27 12.42
N LEU A 84 21.71 6.45 11.92
CA LEU A 84 21.34 6.66 10.52
C LEU A 84 22.54 6.48 9.59
N MET A 85 22.37 5.70 8.51
CA MET A 85 23.40 5.42 7.47
C MET A 85 24.63 4.63 7.95
N SER A 86 24.54 3.94 9.10
CA SER A 86 25.52 2.89 9.44
C SER A 86 25.23 1.65 8.59
N PHE A 87 26.23 1.10 7.89
CA PHE A 87 26.11 -0.13 7.09
C PHE A 87 26.98 -1.26 7.65
N ASN A 88 27.28 -1.18 8.93
CA ASN A 88 28.33 -1.98 9.56
C ASN A 88 27.88 -3.41 9.92
N ASN A 89 26.59 -3.71 9.84
CA ASN A 89 26.03 -5.02 10.21
C ASN A 89 24.92 -5.46 9.22
N ASP A 90 24.59 -6.76 9.22
CA ASP A 90 23.57 -7.33 8.31
C ASP A 90 22.16 -6.80 8.59
N TRP A 91 21.84 -6.51 9.86
CA TRP A 91 20.56 -5.91 10.25
C TRP A 91 20.34 -4.56 9.56
N ASN A 92 21.37 -3.70 9.52
CA ASN A 92 21.36 -2.41 8.84
C ASN A 92 21.15 -2.55 7.33
N ARG A 93 21.75 -3.58 6.71
CA ARG A 93 21.54 -3.87 5.28
C ARG A 93 20.09 -4.24 4.99
N PHE A 94 19.50 -5.15 5.77
CA PHE A 94 18.08 -5.52 5.61
C PHE A 94 17.13 -4.36 5.93
N MET A 95 17.44 -3.55 6.94
CA MET A 95 16.68 -2.34 7.24
C MET A 95 16.74 -1.32 6.09
N LEU A 96 17.89 -1.11 5.45
CA LEU A 96 17.96 -0.26 4.25
C LEU A 96 17.08 -0.80 3.13
N MET A 97 17.17 -2.10 2.81
CA MET A 97 16.37 -2.71 1.75
C MET A 97 14.87 -2.58 2.03
N LYS A 98 14.46 -2.77 3.29
CA LYS A 98 13.09 -2.50 3.75
C LYS A 98 12.66 -1.06 3.48
N HIS A 99 13.48 -0.07 3.82
CA HIS A 99 13.14 1.34 3.60
C HIS A 99 13.04 1.69 2.11
N ILE A 100 13.91 1.14 1.26
CA ILE A 100 13.80 1.30 -0.20
C ILE A 100 12.46 0.75 -0.70
N ALA A 101 12.05 -0.43 -0.24
CA ALA A 101 10.76 -1.01 -0.59
C ALA A 101 9.59 -0.12 -0.10
N ILE A 102 9.64 0.40 1.14
CA ILE A 102 8.63 1.34 1.68
C ILE A 102 8.55 2.62 0.83
N VAL A 103 9.68 3.18 0.41
CA VAL A 103 9.72 4.36 -0.47
C VAL A 103 9.07 4.04 -1.81
N GLY A 104 9.33 2.86 -2.38
CA GLY A 104 8.63 2.38 -3.58
C GLY A 104 7.11 2.30 -3.37
N MET A 105 6.67 1.73 -2.26
CA MET A 105 5.24 1.65 -1.91
C MET A 105 4.60 3.04 -1.80
N PHE A 106 5.30 3.98 -1.16
CA PHE A 106 4.87 5.36 -1.04
C PHE A 106 4.74 6.04 -2.41
N ILE A 107 5.71 5.88 -3.30
CA ILE A 107 5.66 6.43 -4.66
C ILE A 107 4.47 5.85 -5.43
N CYS A 108 4.25 4.53 -5.40
CA CYS A 108 3.09 3.91 -6.04
C CYS A 108 1.77 4.48 -5.50
N MET A 109 1.69 4.69 -4.19
CA MET A 109 0.51 5.21 -3.53
C MET A 109 0.24 6.67 -3.90
N VAL A 110 1.24 7.54 -3.86
CA VAL A 110 1.13 8.96 -4.23
C VAL A 110 0.81 9.10 -5.71
N PHE A 111 1.51 8.35 -6.57
CA PHE A 111 1.24 8.36 -8.01
C PHE A 111 -0.20 7.92 -8.30
N GLY A 112 -0.66 6.81 -7.70
CA GLY A 112 -2.04 6.35 -7.84
C GLY A 112 -3.08 7.39 -7.41
N GLN A 113 -2.82 8.11 -6.31
CA GLN A 113 -3.72 9.15 -5.80
C GLN A 113 -3.71 10.44 -6.64
N LEU A 114 -2.56 10.88 -7.13
CA LEU A 114 -2.41 12.17 -7.81
C LEU A 114 -2.64 12.10 -9.32
N THR A 115 -2.39 10.95 -9.96
CA THR A 115 -2.50 10.83 -11.42
C THR A 115 -3.68 9.97 -11.83
N ILE A 116 -3.80 8.76 -11.27
CA ILE A 116 -4.78 7.77 -11.74
C ILE A 116 -6.17 8.02 -11.15
N ALA A 117 -6.28 8.29 -9.84
CA ALA A 117 -7.56 8.55 -9.19
C ALA A 117 -8.35 9.72 -9.84
N PRO A 118 -7.76 10.92 -10.05
CA PRO A 118 -8.49 12.01 -10.70
C PRO A 118 -8.81 11.71 -12.17
N ALA A 119 -7.93 10.98 -12.89
CA ALA A 119 -8.20 10.56 -14.25
C ALA A 119 -9.38 9.59 -14.34
N LEU A 120 -9.48 8.64 -13.40
CA LEU A 120 -10.60 7.71 -13.28
C LEU A 120 -11.91 8.43 -12.97
N ASP A 121 -11.89 9.37 -12.02
CA ASP A 121 -13.06 10.16 -11.66
C ASP A 121 -13.58 10.98 -12.86
N ARG A 122 -12.67 11.63 -13.59
CA ARG A 122 -13.02 12.38 -14.80
C ARG A 122 -13.58 11.46 -15.89
N ALA A 123 -12.95 10.31 -16.12
CA ALA A 123 -13.39 9.36 -17.15
C ALA A 123 -14.79 8.80 -16.86
N LEU A 124 -15.10 8.49 -15.59
CA LEU A 124 -16.43 8.05 -15.17
C LEU A 124 -17.50 9.12 -15.44
N LEU A 125 -17.24 10.38 -15.06
CA LEU A 125 -18.17 11.49 -15.31
C LEU A 125 -18.42 11.75 -16.80
N LEU A 126 -17.41 11.58 -17.65
CA LEU A 126 -17.57 11.73 -19.10
C LEU A 126 -18.31 10.55 -19.72
N LEU A 127 -18.13 9.34 -19.19
CA LEU A 127 -18.86 8.15 -19.61
C LEU A 127 -20.36 8.27 -19.29
N GLU A 128 -20.71 8.77 -18.10
CA GLU A 128 -22.10 9.07 -17.72
C GLU A 128 -22.76 10.08 -18.67
N LYS A 129 -21.97 11.00 -19.25
CA LYS A 129 -22.43 12.00 -20.22
C LYS A 129 -22.38 11.51 -21.68
N GLY A 130 -22.00 10.25 -21.93
CA GLY A 130 -21.84 9.69 -23.27
C GLY A 130 -20.68 10.30 -24.08
N LYS A 131 -19.71 10.95 -23.42
CA LYS A 131 -18.59 11.66 -24.05
C LYS A 131 -17.25 10.90 -23.98
N GLN A 132 -17.26 9.67 -23.48
CA GLN A 132 -16.05 8.86 -23.29
C GLN A 132 -16.30 7.43 -23.75
N GLU A 133 -15.29 6.83 -24.37
CA GLU A 133 -15.31 5.42 -24.70
C GLU A 133 -15.00 4.53 -23.48
N PRO A 134 -15.72 3.41 -23.29
CA PRO A 134 -15.46 2.46 -22.20
C PRO A 134 -14.02 1.93 -22.16
N ALA A 135 -13.38 1.79 -23.32
CA ALA A 135 -12.01 1.27 -23.43
C ALA A 135 -10.96 2.14 -22.72
N ALA A 136 -11.17 3.45 -22.66
CA ALA A 136 -10.27 4.37 -21.96
C ALA A 136 -10.34 4.18 -20.43
N LEU A 137 -11.53 3.90 -19.91
CA LEU A 137 -11.76 3.63 -18.49
C LEU A 137 -11.15 2.30 -18.07
N GLU A 138 -11.32 1.27 -18.90
CA GLU A 138 -10.70 -0.04 -18.69
C GLU A 138 -9.16 0.07 -18.62
N LYS A 139 -8.55 0.86 -19.52
CA LYS A 139 -7.10 1.11 -19.51
C LYS A 139 -6.63 1.70 -18.17
N LEU A 140 -7.30 2.75 -17.68
CA LEU A 140 -6.96 3.37 -16.40
C LEU A 140 -7.09 2.39 -15.23
N HIS A 141 -8.12 1.54 -15.23
CA HIS A 141 -8.27 0.50 -14.19
C HIS A 141 -7.23 -0.61 -14.28
N ARG A 142 -6.76 -0.97 -15.48
CA ARG A 142 -5.61 -1.89 -15.63
C ARG A 142 -4.34 -1.27 -15.06
N ASP A 143 -4.09 -0.01 -15.32
CA ASP A 143 -2.92 0.70 -14.79
C ASP A 143 -2.98 0.81 -13.25
N GLU A 144 -4.14 1.12 -12.70
CA GLU A 144 -4.41 1.06 -11.25
C GLU A 144 -4.15 -0.33 -10.66
N THR A 145 -4.66 -1.37 -11.32
CA THR A 145 -4.49 -2.77 -10.88
C THR A 145 -3.02 -3.16 -10.88
N ARG A 146 -2.27 -2.76 -11.92
CA ARG A 146 -0.82 -3.00 -12.03
C ARG A 146 -0.05 -2.34 -10.89
N LEU A 147 -0.34 -1.08 -10.59
CA LEU A 147 0.28 -0.41 -9.44
C LEU A 147 -0.05 -1.08 -8.12
N THR A 148 -1.29 -1.54 -7.95
CA THR A 148 -1.70 -2.25 -6.74
C THR A 148 -0.91 -3.55 -6.60
N TRP A 149 -0.71 -4.30 -7.69
CA TRP A 149 0.13 -5.50 -7.70
C TRP A 149 1.61 -5.22 -7.42
N ILE A 150 2.18 -4.16 -8.00
CA ILE A 150 3.54 -3.73 -7.70
C ILE A 150 3.65 -3.41 -6.20
N ASN A 151 2.67 -2.70 -5.64
CA ASN A 151 2.63 -2.35 -4.23
C ASN A 151 2.50 -3.58 -3.33
N VAL A 152 1.73 -4.60 -3.74
CA VAL A 152 1.70 -5.92 -3.07
C VAL A 152 3.06 -6.62 -3.14
N GLY A 153 3.74 -6.62 -4.28
CA GLY A 153 5.08 -7.20 -4.39
C GLY A 153 6.08 -6.50 -3.45
N LEU A 154 6.08 -5.17 -3.42
CA LEU A 154 6.92 -4.38 -2.52
C LEU A 154 6.58 -4.61 -1.05
N SER A 155 5.31 -4.77 -0.71
CA SER A 155 4.91 -5.03 0.67
C SER A 155 5.35 -6.42 1.17
N LEU A 156 5.32 -7.43 0.30
CA LEU A 156 5.89 -8.74 0.61
C LEU A 156 7.41 -8.66 0.83
N LEU A 157 8.13 -7.84 0.05
CA LEU A 157 9.56 -7.58 0.28
C LEU A 157 9.80 -6.90 1.63
N VAL A 158 8.97 -5.92 2.02
CA VAL A 158 9.04 -5.28 3.35
C VAL A 158 8.89 -6.31 4.47
N LEU A 159 7.93 -7.23 4.35
CA LEU A 159 7.72 -8.30 5.33
C LEU A 159 8.89 -9.29 5.35
N LEU A 160 9.42 -9.67 4.19
CA LEU A 160 10.58 -10.54 4.07
C LEU A 160 11.82 -9.93 4.73
N PHE A 161 12.16 -8.67 4.42
CA PHE A 161 13.31 -8.01 5.03
C PHE A 161 13.12 -7.78 6.53
N THR A 162 11.89 -7.55 6.99
CA THR A 162 11.58 -7.51 8.43
C THR A 162 11.87 -8.86 9.07
N ALA A 163 11.40 -9.96 8.48
CA ALA A 163 11.66 -11.31 9.00
C ALA A 163 13.15 -11.66 9.02
N LEU A 164 13.89 -11.31 7.96
CA LEU A 164 15.34 -11.53 7.89
C LEU A 164 16.10 -10.71 8.94
N ALA A 165 15.74 -9.44 9.14
CA ALA A 165 16.36 -8.61 10.18
C ALA A 165 16.04 -9.10 11.60
N THR A 166 14.83 -9.62 11.84
CA THR A 166 14.42 -10.16 13.15
C THR A 166 15.08 -11.50 13.49
N ALA A 167 15.53 -12.26 12.48
CA ALA A 167 16.20 -13.55 12.69
C ALA A 167 17.69 -13.42 13.05
N LEU A 168 18.27 -12.21 12.94
CA LEU A 168 19.63 -11.86 13.33
C LEU A 168 19.66 -11.42 14.79
#